data_AF-A0A3A9ZBZ3-F1
#
_entry.id   AF-A0A3A9ZBZ3-F1
#
_cell.length_a   1.000
_cell.length_b   1.000
_cell.length_c   1.000
_cell.angle_alpha   90.00
_cell.angle_beta   90.00
_cell.angle_gamma   90.00
#
_symmetry.space_group_name_H-M   'P 1'
#
loop_
_entity.id
_entity.type
_entity.pdbx_description
1 polymer ?
#
loop_
_entity_poly.entity_id
_entity_poly.type
_entity_poly.pdbx_seq_one_letter_code
_entity_poly.pdbx_strand_id
1 'polypeptide(L)'
;MTAPRRAGRLDAHLRAYPDAPPEAGWAEFADVLVASAPLGAQAAERRLTFLFRRYPGCLVAASTLAEGGCLVGTRDGSRLWAAPEGPAAHADRAAGAALASLLHGWLVLGRSPAELDGARVRSAEGAVRLAASRETAPRETASRE
;
A
#
# COMPACT_ATOMS: atom_id res chain seq x y z
N MET A 1 -6.27 38.94 18.19
CA MET A 1 -7.17 38.54 17.08
C MET A 1 -6.37 37.66 16.13
N THR A 2 -6.46 36.33 16.30
CA THR A 2 -5.72 35.37 15.49
C THR A 2 -6.54 35.10 14.23
N ALA A 3 -6.01 35.42 13.05
CA ALA A 3 -6.68 35.10 11.80
C ALA A 3 -6.90 33.58 11.70
N PRO A 4 -8.07 33.11 11.23
CA PRO A 4 -8.25 31.69 10.98
C PRO A 4 -7.24 31.28 9.91
N ARG A 5 -6.39 30.30 10.23
CA ARG A 5 -5.61 29.61 9.21
C ARG A 5 -6.61 29.15 8.15
N ARG A 6 -6.42 29.57 6.89
CA ARG A 6 -7.13 28.96 5.76
C ARG A 6 -6.99 27.45 5.96
N ALA A 7 -8.09 26.75 6.17
CA ALA A 7 -8.11 25.32 5.96
C ALA A 7 -7.59 25.14 4.54
N GLY A 8 -6.33 24.69 4.41
CA GLY A 8 -5.74 24.39 3.12
C GLY A 8 -6.74 23.50 2.39
N ARG A 9 -6.92 23.72 1.09
CA ARG A 9 -7.74 22.84 0.25
C ARG A 9 -7.41 21.41 0.67
N LEU A 10 -8.36 20.75 1.31
CA LEU A 10 -8.25 19.34 1.63
C LEU A 10 -8.30 18.68 0.26
N ASP A 11 -7.12 18.38 -0.28
CA ASP A 11 -7.03 17.52 -1.44
C ASP A 11 -7.69 16.21 -1.03
N ALA A 12 -8.82 15.91 -1.65
CA ALA A 12 -9.61 14.76 -1.28
C ALA A 12 -8.86 13.55 -1.85
N HIS A 13 -8.07 12.90 -1.00
CA HIS A 13 -7.41 11.64 -1.30
C HIS A 13 -8.37 10.70 -2.06
N LEU A 14 -8.10 10.47 -3.34
CA LEU A 14 -8.92 9.63 -4.19
C LEU A 14 -8.26 8.26 -4.33
N ARG A 15 -9.02 7.23 -3.94
CA ARG A 15 -8.65 5.83 -4.10
C ARG A 15 -9.56 5.17 -5.13
N ALA A 16 -8.98 4.36 -6.01
CA ALA A 16 -9.74 3.54 -6.96
C ALA A 16 -9.17 2.12 -7.08
N TYR A 17 -10.02 1.20 -7.54
CA TYR A 17 -9.63 -0.16 -7.86
C TYR A 17 -9.65 -0.38 -9.39
N PRO A 18 -8.50 -0.35 -10.07
CA PRO A 18 -8.45 -0.39 -11.54
C PRO A 18 -8.92 -1.72 -12.15
N ASP A 19 -9.04 -2.77 -11.34
CA ASP A 19 -9.54 -4.09 -11.74
C ASP A 19 -11.05 -4.26 -11.52
N ALA A 20 -11.70 -3.29 -10.86
CA ALA A 20 -13.13 -3.32 -10.61
C ALA A 20 -13.86 -2.51 -11.70
N PRO A 21 -14.72 -3.13 -12.53
CA PRO A 21 -15.41 -2.44 -13.63
C PRO A 21 -16.14 -1.14 -13.26
N PRO A 22 -16.86 -1.02 -12.12
CA PRO A 22 -17.51 0.24 -11.76
C PRO A 22 -16.54 1.36 -11.37
N GLU A 23 -15.28 1.04 -11.06
CA GLU A 23 -14.30 1.99 -10.54
C GLU A 23 -13.14 2.28 -11.51
N ALA A 24 -13.03 1.51 -12.59
CA ALA A 24 -11.95 1.65 -13.57
C ALA A 24 -11.87 3.06 -14.16
N GLY A 25 -13.00 3.75 -14.32
CA GLY A 25 -13.05 5.14 -14.81
C GLY A 25 -12.42 6.16 -13.85
N TRP A 26 -12.38 5.86 -12.55
CA TRP A 26 -11.76 6.74 -11.53
C TRP A 26 -10.25 6.57 -11.43
N ALA A 27 -9.69 5.50 -12.01
CA ALA A 27 -8.27 5.19 -11.91
C ALA A 27 -7.36 6.27 -12.53
N GLU A 28 -7.87 7.01 -13.52
CA GLU A 28 -7.15 8.14 -14.15
C GLU A 28 -6.96 9.34 -13.21
N PHE A 29 -7.82 9.47 -12.20
CA PHE A 29 -7.82 10.60 -11.26
C PHE A 29 -7.33 10.22 -9.87
N ALA A 30 -7.14 8.93 -9.60
CA ALA A 30 -6.81 8.45 -8.27
C ALA A 30 -5.34 8.68 -7.91
N ASP A 31 -5.10 9.23 -6.72
CA ASP A 31 -3.77 9.28 -6.11
C ASP A 31 -3.32 7.89 -5.68
N VAL A 32 -4.30 7.02 -5.36
CA VAL A 32 -4.08 5.67 -4.86
C VAL A 32 -4.81 4.61 -5.65
N LEU A 33 -4.06 3.62 -6.15
CA LEU A 33 -4.59 2.48 -6.87
C LEU A 33 -4.34 1.17 -6.12
N VAL A 34 -5.37 0.34 -6.02
CA VAL A 34 -5.25 -0.95 -5.33
C VAL A 34 -5.62 -2.09 -6.28
N ALA A 35 -4.65 -2.93 -6.64
CA ALA A 35 -4.88 -4.13 -7.42
C ALA A 35 -5.70 -5.13 -6.61
N SER A 36 -6.68 -5.77 -7.25
CA SER A 36 -7.69 -6.57 -6.52
C SER A 36 -7.35 -8.05 -6.41
N ALA A 37 -6.59 -8.60 -7.35
CA ALA A 37 -6.22 -10.02 -7.35
C ALA A 37 -4.91 -10.24 -6.56
N PRO A 38 -4.84 -11.24 -5.67
CA PRO A 38 -3.58 -11.66 -5.06
C PRO A 38 -2.59 -12.11 -6.13
N LEU A 39 -1.35 -11.64 -6.03
CA LEU A 39 -0.27 -11.95 -6.97
C LEU A 39 0.96 -12.43 -6.21
N GLY A 40 1.74 -13.33 -6.80
CA GLY A 40 3.08 -13.58 -6.28
C GLY A 40 3.93 -12.31 -6.36
N ALA A 41 4.85 -12.11 -5.42
CA ALA A 41 5.70 -10.93 -5.29
C ALA A 41 6.23 -10.32 -6.60
N GLN A 42 6.83 -11.11 -7.49
CA GLN A 42 7.39 -10.59 -8.75
C GLN A 42 6.29 -10.10 -9.71
N ALA A 43 5.12 -10.76 -9.71
CA ALA A 43 3.96 -10.30 -10.47
C ALA A 43 3.36 -9.03 -9.86
N ALA A 44 3.33 -8.93 -8.51
CA ALA A 44 2.93 -7.71 -7.82
C ALA A 44 3.82 -6.51 -8.16
N GLU A 45 5.15 -6.69 -8.18
CA GLU A 45 6.09 -5.62 -8.59
C GLU A 45 5.86 -5.15 -10.03
N ARG A 46 5.71 -6.12 -10.96
CA ARG A 46 5.37 -5.81 -12.36
C ARG A 46 4.04 -5.09 -12.46
N ARG A 47 3.05 -5.49 -11.64
CA ARG A 47 1.74 -4.87 -11.58
C ARG A 47 1.82 -3.42 -11.11
N LEU A 48 2.54 -3.13 -10.02
CA LEU A 48 2.73 -1.75 -9.56
C LEU A 48 3.43 -0.89 -10.62
N THR A 49 4.49 -1.43 -11.24
CA THR A 49 5.21 -0.75 -12.32
C THR A 49 4.29 -0.42 -13.51
N PHE A 50 3.42 -1.36 -13.89
CA PHE A 50 2.40 -1.14 -14.90
C PHE A 50 1.41 -0.04 -14.49
N LEU A 51 0.89 -0.09 -13.26
CA LEU A 51 -0.09 0.88 -12.77
C LEU A 51 0.48 2.30 -12.79
N PHE A 52 1.70 2.51 -12.30
CA PHE A 52 2.34 3.81 -12.41
C PHE A 52 2.53 4.23 -13.86
N ARG A 53 3.03 3.36 -14.74
CA ARG A 53 3.16 3.72 -16.17
C ARG A 53 1.83 4.10 -16.82
N ARG A 54 0.74 3.39 -16.50
CA ARG A 54 -0.58 3.60 -17.09
C ARG A 54 -1.31 4.82 -16.52
N TYR A 55 -1.11 5.14 -15.25
CA TYR A 55 -1.81 6.19 -14.51
C TYR A 55 -0.81 7.19 -13.92
N PRO A 56 -0.43 8.25 -14.66
CA PRO A 56 0.58 9.21 -14.23
C PRO A 56 0.21 10.01 -12.97
N GLY A 57 -1.08 10.19 -12.69
CA GLY A 57 -1.58 10.85 -11.48
C GLY A 57 -1.46 9.99 -10.20
N CYS A 58 -1.25 8.68 -10.34
CA CYS A 58 -1.13 7.78 -9.20
C CYS A 58 0.22 7.96 -8.49
N LEU A 59 0.18 8.35 -7.23
CA LEU A 59 1.34 8.51 -6.35
C LEU A 59 1.70 7.22 -5.60
N VAL A 60 0.68 6.45 -5.21
CA VAL A 60 0.85 5.21 -4.44
C VAL A 60 0.01 4.09 -5.02
N ALA A 61 0.57 2.90 -5.12
CA ALA A 61 -0.16 1.72 -5.55
C ALA A 61 0.09 0.53 -4.63
N ALA A 62 -0.93 -0.30 -4.42
CA ALA A 62 -0.82 -1.51 -3.62
C ALA A 62 -1.31 -2.74 -4.37
N SER A 63 -0.72 -3.89 -4.04
CA SER A 63 -1.13 -5.21 -4.51
C SER A 63 -1.11 -6.18 -3.33
N THR A 64 -2.17 -6.97 -3.19
CA THR A 64 -2.17 -8.10 -2.26
C THR A 64 -1.23 -9.18 -2.75
N LEU A 65 -0.58 -9.88 -1.81
CA LEU A 65 0.35 -10.95 -2.09
C LEU A 65 -0.33 -12.31 -1.91
N ALA A 66 -0.02 -13.25 -2.79
CA ALA A 66 -0.56 -14.61 -2.72
C ALA A 66 -0.11 -15.36 -1.46
N GLU A 67 1.10 -15.07 -0.98
CA GLU A 67 1.66 -15.58 0.28
C GLU A 67 1.09 -14.92 1.55
N GLY A 68 0.12 -14.02 1.41
CA GLY A 68 -0.38 -13.19 2.51
C GLY A 68 0.48 -11.94 2.68
N GLY A 69 -0.17 -10.81 2.96
CA GLY A 69 0.49 -9.52 3.00
C GLY A 69 0.16 -8.66 1.79
N CYS A 70 0.83 -7.51 1.69
CA CYS A 70 0.73 -6.66 0.52
C CYS A 70 2.06 -6.00 0.18
N LEU A 71 2.23 -5.71 -1.10
CA LEU A 71 3.28 -4.85 -1.60
C LEU A 71 2.67 -3.47 -1.85
N VAL A 72 3.23 -2.45 -1.22
CA VAL A 72 2.90 -1.05 -1.48
C VAL A 72 4.10 -0.40 -2.16
N GLY A 73 3.85 0.41 -3.17
CA GLY A 73 4.88 1.14 -3.87
C GLY A 73 4.50 2.60 -4.06
N THR A 74 5.51 3.40 -4.30
CA THR A 74 5.39 4.82 -4.65
C THR A 74 5.83 5.03 -6.10
N ARG A 75 5.40 6.17 -6.65
CA ARG A 75 5.77 6.64 -7.99
C ARG A 75 7.28 6.77 -8.18
N ASP A 76 8.00 7.20 -7.15
CA ASP A 76 9.46 7.40 -7.18
C ASP A 76 10.27 6.08 -7.20
N GLY A 77 9.58 4.94 -7.09
CA GLY A 77 10.21 3.63 -7.12
C GLY A 77 10.36 2.96 -5.75
N SER A 78 10.11 3.67 -4.64
CA SER A 78 10.17 3.08 -3.30
C SER A 78 9.13 1.97 -3.13
N ARG A 79 9.48 0.95 -2.34
CA ARG A 79 8.63 -0.23 -2.08
C ARG A 79 8.62 -0.53 -0.59
N LEU A 80 7.46 -0.92 -0.09
CA LEU A 80 7.25 -1.41 1.27
C LEU A 80 6.48 -2.73 1.21
N TRP A 81 7.07 -3.76 1.80
CA TRP A 81 6.47 -5.06 2.00
C TRP A 81 5.76 -5.06 3.35
N ALA A 82 4.47 -5.35 3.34
CA ALA A 82 3.69 -5.52 4.56
C ALA A 82 3.47 -7.01 4.79
N ALA A 83 4.23 -7.59 5.72
CA ALA A 83 4.07 -8.97 6.13
C ALA A 83 3.05 -9.06 7.28
N PRO A 84 2.07 -9.96 7.22
CA PRO A 84 1.15 -10.16 8.32
C PRO A 84 1.89 -10.67 9.57
N GLU A 85 1.45 -10.24 10.74
CA GLU A 85 1.95 -10.73 12.02
C GLU A 85 0.93 -11.68 12.67
N GLY A 86 1.30 -12.96 12.80
CA GLY A 86 0.52 -14.00 13.47
C GLY A 86 -0.04 -15.08 12.54
N PRO A 87 -0.34 -16.28 13.08
CA PRO A 87 -0.61 -17.50 12.29
C PRO A 87 -1.93 -17.50 11.50
N ALA A 88 -2.82 -16.53 11.73
CA ALA A 88 -4.09 -16.38 11.03
C ALA A 88 -4.22 -15.07 10.23
N ALA A 89 -3.20 -14.20 10.28
CA ALA A 89 -3.29 -12.88 9.68
C ALA A 89 -3.05 -12.97 8.17
N HIS A 90 -4.07 -12.66 7.39
CA HIS A 90 -3.93 -12.37 5.96
C HIS A 90 -4.19 -10.89 5.78
N ALA A 91 -3.26 -10.17 5.14
CA ALA A 91 -3.58 -8.84 4.67
C ALA A 91 -4.51 -8.99 3.46
N ASP A 92 -5.77 -8.63 3.65
CA ASP A 92 -6.75 -8.60 2.57
C ASP A 92 -6.63 -7.30 1.75
N ARG A 93 -7.56 -7.13 0.81
CA ARG A 93 -7.65 -5.92 -0.02
C ARG A 93 -7.86 -4.65 0.82
N ALA A 94 -8.58 -4.73 1.94
CA ALA A 94 -8.84 -3.59 2.80
C ALA A 94 -7.57 -3.15 3.54
N ALA A 95 -6.77 -4.10 4.04
CA ALA A 95 -5.47 -3.83 4.64
C ALA A 95 -4.51 -3.18 3.64
N GLY A 96 -4.42 -3.71 2.41
CA GLY A 96 -3.61 -3.11 1.34
C GLY A 96 -4.05 -1.69 0.99
N ALA A 97 -5.36 -1.45 0.92
CA ALA A 97 -5.90 -0.11 0.68
C ALA A 97 -5.59 0.87 1.81
N ALA A 98 -5.74 0.46 3.07
CA ALA A 98 -5.44 1.29 4.24
C ALA A 98 -3.95 1.66 4.30
N LEU A 99 -3.05 0.71 4.04
CA LEU A 99 -1.62 0.97 3.97
C LEU A 99 -1.23 1.91 2.83
N ALA A 100 -1.86 1.77 1.66
CA ALA A 100 -1.65 2.67 0.54
C ALA A 100 -2.10 4.11 0.88
N SER A 101 -3.26 4.25 1.52
CA SER A 101 -3.75 5.55 2.01
C SER A 101 -2.85 6.15 3.10
N LEU A 102 -2.33 5.33 4.03
CA LEU A 102 -1.35 5.76 5.04
C LEU A 102 -0.09 6.30 4.36
N LEU A 103 0.48 5.55 3.41
CA LEU A 103 1.69 5.95 2.70
C LEU A 103 1.46 7.22 1.88
N HIS A 104 0.31 7.37 1.24
CA HIS A 104 -0.06 8.61 0.56
C HIS A 104 -0.06 9.80 1.52
N GLY A 105 -0.71 9.68 2.68
CA GLY A 105 -0.68 10.72 3.71
C GLY A 105 0.74 11.04 4.19
N TRP A 106 1.58 10.02 4.34
CA TRP A 106 2.99 10.17 4.72
C TRP A 106 3.77 11.00 3.70
N LEU A 107 3.61 10.69 2.40
CA LEU A 107 4.25 11.42 1.30
C LEU A 107 3.76 12.87 1.20
N VAL A 108 2.46 13.10 1.37
CA VAL A 108 1.87 14.46 1.35
C VAL A 108 2.43 15.33 2.48
N LEU A 109 2.82 14.71 3.60
CA LEU A 109 3.53 15.39 4.69
C LEU A 109 5.04 15.61 4.42
N GLY A 110 5.52 15.26 3.23
CA GLY A 110 6.93 15.38 2.84
C GLY A 110 7.85 14.35 3.50
N ARG A 111 7.30 13.23 4.00
CA ARG A 111 8.05 12.19 4.71
C ARG A 111 8.49 11.08 3.77
N SER A 112 9.61 10.44 4.11
CA SER A 112 10.16 9.34 3.33
C SER A 112 9.47 8.01 3.67
N PRO A 113 9.16 7.15 2.68
CA PRO A 113 8.72 5.77 2.93
C PRO A 113 9.70 4.96 3.79
N ALA A 114 11.00 5.27 3.72
CA ALA A 114 12.03 4.58 4.50
C ALA A 114 11.88 4.80 6.01
N GLU A 115 11.22 5.89 6.44
CA GLU A 115 10.91 6.13 7.86
C GLU A 115 9.88 5.12 8.43
N LEU A 116 9.19 4.38 7.56
CA LEU A 116 8.23 3.35 7.93
C LEU A 116 8.86 1.95 7.99
N ASP A 117 10.15 1.80 7.72
CA ASP A 117 10.83 0.51 7.80
C ASP A 117 10.80 -0.04 9.24
N GLY A 118 10.38 -1.30 9.39
CA GLY A 118 10.17 -1.94 10.69
C GLY A 118 8.92 -1.48 11.45
N ALA A 119 8.16 -0.50 10.94
CA ALA A 119 6.95 -0.04 11.59
C ALA A 119 5.88 -1.15 11.61
N ARG A 120 5.03 -1.13 12.64
CA ARG A 120 3.87 -2.01 12.74
C ARG A 120 2.60 -1.21 12.57
N VAL A 121 1.72 -1.68 11.70
CA VAL A 121 0.40 -1.10 11.49
C VAL A 121 -0.64 -2.09 12.02
N ARG A 122 -1.54 -1.62 12.86
CA ARG A 122 -2.65 -2.40 13.40
C ARG A 122 -3.96 -1.86 12.83
N SER A 123 -4.80 -2.76 12.35
CA SER A 123 -6.20 -2.50 12.01
C SER A 123 -7.11 -3.40 12.84
N ALA A 124 -8.42 -3.27 12.67
CA ALA A 124 -9.37 -4.16 13.34
C ALA A 124 -9.21 -5.63 12.88
N GLU A 125 -8.65 -5.82 11.68
CA GLU A 125 -8.51 -7.10 10.99
C GLU A 125 -7.16 -7.77 11.25
N GLY A 126 -6.19 -7.07 11.85
CA GLY A 126 -4.89 -7.66 12.18
C GLY A 126 -3.75 -6.67 12.34
N ALA A 127 -2.52 -7.19 12.37
CA ALA A 127 -1.30 -6.40 12.40
C ALA A 127 -0.39 -6.81 11.25
N VAL A 128 0.31 -5.83 10.68
CA VAL A 128 1.30 -6.02 9.62
C VAL A 128 2.58 -5.30 10.00
N ARG A 129 3.72 -5.90 9.66
CA ARG A 129 5.03 -5.26 9.75
C ARG A 129 5.46 -4.79 8.37
N LEU A 130 5.91 -3.54 8.32
CA LEU A 130 6.45 -2.92 7.12
C LEU A 130 7.95 -3.18 7.01
N ALA A 131 8.41 -3.43 5.80
CA ALA A 131 9.82 -3.63 5.48
C ALA A 131 10.17 -3.02 4.12
N ALA A 132 11.26 -2.26 4.05
CA ALA A 132 11.76 -1.69 2.80
C ALA A 132 12.33 -2.75 1.84
N SER A 133 12.71 -3.91 2.36
CA SER A 133 13.18 -5.06 1.57
C SER A 133 12.34 -6.30 1.84
N ARG A 134 12.26 -7.17 0.83
CA ARG A 134 11.50 -8.43 0.88
C ARG A 134 12.10 -9.45 1.86
N GLU A 135 13.42 -9.41 2.06
CA GLU A 135 14.15 -10.38 2.89
C GLU A 135 13.82 -10.31 4.38
N THR A 136 13.23 -9.20 4.83
CA THR A 136 12.85 -8.97 6.23
C THR A 136 11.51 -9.60 6.63
N ALA A 137 10.80 -10.27 5.72
CA ALA A 137 9.61 -11.05 6.05
C ALA A 137 10.01 -12.34 6.77
N PRO A 138 9.35 -12.73 7.88
CA PRO A 138 9.74 -13.90 8.66
C PRO A 138 9.65 -15.17 7.79
N ARG A 139 10.77 -15.88 7.65
CA ARG A 139 10.76 -17.27 7.19
C ARG A 139 10.12 -18.11 8.29
N GLU A 140 9.06 -18.83 7.95
CA GLU A 140 8.52 -19.91 8.76
C GLU A 140 9.66 -20.87 9.11
N THR A 141 10.06 -20.91 10.37
CA THR A 141 10.84 -22.02 10.89
C THR A 141 9.91 -23.22 10.91
N ALA A 142 10.03 -24.06 9.89
CA ALA A 142 9.43 -25.37 9.86
C ALA A 142 9.85 -26.13 11.12
N SER A 143 8.89 -26.35 12.03
CA SER A 143 9.02 -27.35 13.08
C SER A 143 9.15 -28.71 12.40
N ARG A 144 10.32 -29.32 12.54
CA ARG A 144 10.51 -30.75 12.32
C ARG A 144 9.78 -31.48 13.44
N GLU A 145 8.81 -32.31 13.07
CA GLU A 145 8.49 -33.54 13.80
C GLU A 145 9.40 -34.68 13.33
#